data_AF-A0AAE6ZU30-F1
#
_entry.id   AF-A0AAE6ZU30-F1
#
_cell.length_a   1.000
_cell.length_b   1.000
_cell.length_c   1.000
_cell.angle_alpha   90.00
_cell.angle_beta   90.00
_cell.angle_gamma   90.00
#
_symmetry.space_group_name_H-M   'P 1'
#
loop_
_entity.id
_entity.type
_entity.pdbx_description
1 polymer ?
#
loop_
_entity_poly.entity_id
_entity_poly.type
_entity_poly.pdbx_seq_one_letter_code
_entity_poly.pdbx_strand_id
1 'polypeptide(L)'
;MPTKRFLPSLILACCAIASLYSQAGERTAPAQSNSASTTLIETASRQYENGQLDQAAATLERALHIQPNNPATLHYLGVLRLQQGQYQQAETLAMRSNMRVGGNVQLRNRNFQLIQAAQQAQASGTPPKAQEDLLALQKAREEEAQSRREAELAAAGPALENTGPLAGNFARVADSAATATPRPEGQFQVAAAEPGPVSDEIAIPRGHWPPPGQCRIWFPDRPPGHQPPAGSCKKLRKRVPPGAFMMQG
;
A
#
# COMPACT_ATOMS: atom_id res chain seq x y z
N MET A 1 -17.27 -23.92 92.77
CA MET A 1 -15.94 -24.13 92.14
C MET A 1 -16.08 -23.89 90.64
N PRO A 2 -15.18 -23.10 90.02
CA PRO A 2 -15.36 -22.63 88.64
C PRO A 2 -14.89 -23.66 87.61
N THR A 3 -15.73 -23.93 86.63
CA THR A 3 -15.42 -24.68 85.41
C THR A 3 -14.54 -23.84 84.48
N LYS A 4 -13.33 -24.30 84.15
CA LYS A 4 -12.51 -23.73 83.07
C LYS A 4 -12.52 -24.66 81.86
N ARG A 5 -13.17 -24.20 80.79
CA ARG A 5 -13.10 -24.77 79.43
C ARG A 5 -11.78 -24.33 78.80
N PHE A 6 -10.90 -25.27 78.47
CA PHE A 6 -9.70 -25.04 77.67
C PHE A 6 -9.80 -25.82 76.35
N LEU A 7 -10.44 -25.20 75.35
CA LEU A 7 -10.32 -25.59 73.94
C LEU A 7 -10.42 -24.30 73.11
N PRO A 8 -9.27 -23.67 72.78
CA PRO A 8 -9.18 -23.09 71.44
C PRO A 8 -7.74 -23.10 70.86
N SER A 9 -6.90 -24.11 71.15
CA SER A 9 -5.54 -24.15 70.55
C SER A 9 -5.42 -25.06 69.32
N LEU A 10 -6.45 -25.84 68.96
CA LEU A 10 -6.38 -26.75 67.79
C LEU A 10 -6.93 -26.14 66.48
N ILE A 11 -7.44 -24.91 66.49
CA ILE A 11 -7.97 -24.26 65.28
C ILE A 11 -6.91 -23.37 64.60
N LEU A 12 -5.88 -22.93 65.33
CA LEU A 12 -4.82 -22.08 64.76
C LEU A 12 -3.73 -22.85 63.97
N ALA A 13 -3.81 -24.18 63.89
CA ALA A 13 -2.86 -24.99 63.12
C ALA A 13 -3.35 -25.34 61.70
N CYS A 14 -4.64 -25.14 61.38
CA CYS A 14 -5.18 -25.43 60.04
C CYS A 14 -5.10 -24.25 59.05
N CYS A 15 -4.81 -23.03 59.51
CA CYS A 15 -4.73 -21.87 58.62
C CYS A 15 -3.33 -21.58 58.05
N ALA A 16 -2.29 -22.30 58.47
CA ALA A 16 -0.92 -22.08 58.00
C ALA A 16 -0.52 -22.91 56.76
N ILE A 17 -1.30 -23.93 56.37
CA ILE A 17 -0.94 -24.83 55.25
C ILE A 17 -1.67 -24.46 53.95
N ALA A 18 -2.79 -23.73 54.02
CA ALA A 18 -3.54 -23.32 52.83
C ALA A 18 -2.89 -22.16 52.04
N SER A 19 -2.00 -21.38 52.66
CA SER A 19 -1.39 -20.19 52.03
C SER A 19 -0.19 -20.48 51.12
N LEU A 20 0.23 -21.73 50.99
CA LEU A 20 1.38 -22.12 50.15
C LEU A 20 0.99 -22.67 48.77
N TYR A 21 -0.30 -22.83 48.45
CA TYR A 21 -0.74 -23.44 47.19
C TYR A 21 -1.27 -22.48 46.12
N SER A 22 -1.32 -21.17 46.38
CA SER A 22 -1.98 -20.22 45.47
C SER A 22 -1.06 -19.43 44.53
N GLN A 23 0.24 -19.74 44.42
CA GLN A 23 1.13 -18.97 43.53
C GLN A 23 1.97 -19.85 42.59
N ALA A 24 1.34 -20.38 41.54
CA ALA A 24 2.06 -20.91 40.38
C ALA A 24 1.15 -20.93 39.13
N GLY A 25 0.79 -19.77 38.58
CA GLY A 25 -0.10 -19.75 37.42
C GLY A 25 -0.21 -18.46 36.62
N GLU A 26 0.82 -17.61 36.52
CA GLU A 26 0.60 -16.29 35.86
C GLU A 26 1.72 -15.76 34.95
N ARG A 27 2.76 -16.56 34.65
CA ARG A 27 3.81 -16.13 33.67
C ARG A 27 3.85 -16.92 32.35
N THR A 28 3.08 -17.99 32.21
CA THR A 28 3.09 -18.87 31.02
C THR A 28 2.04 -18.49 29.96
N ALA A 29 0.89 -17.92 30.36
CA ALA A 29 -0.22 -17.65 29.45
C ALA A 29 0.12 -16.75 28.23
N PRO A 30 0.80 -15.59 28.36
CA PRO A 30 1.11 -14.75 27.20
C PRO A 30 2.18 -15.37 26.29
N ALA A 31 3.20 -16.03 26.84
CA ALA A 31 4.24 -16.70 26.07
C ALA A 31 3.69 -17.90 25.28
N GLN A 32 2.79 -18.69 25.89
CA GLN A 32 2.12 -19.82 25.25
C GLN A 32 1.10 -19.37 24.19
N SER A 33 0.36 -18.28 24.44
CA SER A 33 -0.52 -17.67 23.44
C SER A 33 0.27 -17.16 22.23
N ASN A 34 1.43 -16.53 22.46
CA ASN A 34 2.33 -16.06 21.40
C ASN A 34 2.83 -17.22 20.55
N SER A 35 3.30 -18.30 21.17
CA SER A 35 3.79 -19.47 20.44
C SER A 35 2.67 -20.18 19.64
N ALA A 36 1.48 -20.32 20.22
CA ALA A 36 0.33 -20.89 19.53
C ALA A 36 -0.11 -20.06 18.30
N SER A 37 -0.14 -18.72 18.44
CA SER A 37 -0.45 -17.81 17.32
C SER A 37 0.60 -17.93 16.21
N THR A 38 1.89 -17.99 16.55
CA THR A 38 2.96 -18.15 15.55
C THR A 38 2.86 -19.48 14.79
N THR A 39 2.57 -20.59 15.47
CA THR A 39 2.42 -21.91 14.81
C THR A 39 1.23 -21.93 13.84
N LEU A 40 0.14 -21.25 14.20
CA LEU A 40 -1.02 -21.13 13.32
C LEU A 40 -0.71 -20.27 12.09
N ILE A 41 0.05 -19.16 12.26
CA ILE A 41 0.52 -18.35 11.13
C ILE A 41 1.37 -19.20 10.17
N GLU A 42 2.34 -19.95 10.68
CA GLU A 42 3.19 -20.82 9.84
C GLU A 42 2.39 -21.90 9.12
N THR A 43 1.38 -22.47 9.79
CA THR A 43 0.48 -23.46 9.20
C THR A 43 -0.35 -22.84 8.07
N ALA A 44 -0.89 -21.64 8.29
CA ALA A 44 -1.62 -20.91 7.27
C ALA A 44 -0.74 -20.54 6.07
N SER A 45 0.52 -20.17 6.29
CA SER A 45 1.47 -19.90 5.20
C SER A 45 1.69 -21.13 4.32
N ARG A 46 1.87 -22.33 4.92
CA ARG A 46 1.97 -23.58 4.15
C ARG A 46 0.68 -23.89 3.38
N GLN A 47 -0.48 -23.67 4.00
CA GLN A 47 -1.77 -23.87 3.34
C GLN A 47 -1.92 -22.92 2.13
N TYR A 48 -1.51 -21.67 2.30
CA TYR A 48 -1.49 -20.66 1.23
C TYR A 48 -0.59 -21.07 0.06
N GLU A 49 0.65 -21.49 0.34
CA GLU A 49 1.60 -21.97 -0.67
C GLU A 49 1.06 -23.18 -1.43
N ASN A 50 0.29 -24.04 -0.76
CA ASN A 50 -0.40 -25.19 -1.37
C ASN A 50 -1.72 -24.82 -2.08
N GLY A 51 -2.07 -23.53 -2.18
CA GLY A 51 -3.30 -23.06 -2.82
C GLY A 51 -4.58 -23.28 -2.01
N GLN A 52 -4.48 -23.72 -0.75
CA GLN A 52 -5.60 -24.02 0.13
C GLN A 52 -6.10 -22.75 0.85
N LEU A 53 -6.59 -21.78 0.07
CA LEU A 53 -6.91 -20.43 0.56
C LEU A 53 -7.94 -20.42 1.70
N ASP A 54 -8.99 -21.21 1.59
CA ASP A 54 -10.06 -21.26 2.60
C ASP A 54 -9.57 -21.89 3.91
N GLN A 55 -8.73 -22.93 3.82
CA GLN A 55 -8.11 -23.54 5.01
C GLN A 55 -7.14 -22.57 5.69
N ALA A 56 -6.33 -21.86 4.90
CA ALA A 56 -5.43 -20.83 5.40
C ALA A 56 -6.21 -19.72 6.14
N ALA A 57 -7.35 -19.28 5.58
CA ALA A 57 -8.20 -18.27 6.19
C ALA A 57 -8.76 -18.74 7.54
N ALA A 58 -9.33 -19.96 7.58
CA ALA A 58 -9.83 -20.55 8.83
C ALA A 58 -8.74 -20.71 9.89
N THR A 59 -7.51 -21.06 9.49
CA THR A 59 -6.36 -21.14 10.41
C THR A 59 -5.96 -19.78 10.97
N LEU A 60 -5.95 -18.72 10.16
CA LEU A 60 -5.66 -17.36 10.63
C LEU A 60 -6.79 -16.77 11.47
N GLU A 61 -8.05 -17.10 11.20
CA GLU A 61 -9.19 -16.70 12.03
C GLU A 61 -9.10 -17.33 13.43
N ARG A 62 -8.66 -18.59 13.53
CA ARG A 62 -8.32 -19.23 14.81
C ARG A 62 -7.17 -18.52 15.51
N ALA A 63 -6.12 -18.14 14.79
CA ALA A 63 -5.01 -17.38 15.35
C ALA A 63 -5.47 -16.01 15.91
N LEU A 64 -6.40 -15.35 15.22
CA LEU A 64 -7.04 -14.12 15.67
C LEU A 64 -7.93 -14.32 16.90
N HIS A 65 -8.59 -15.46 17.07
CA HIS A 65 -9.34 -15.76 18.30
C HIS A 65 -8.42 -15.88 19.51
N ILE A 66 -7.21 -16.44 19.34
CA ILE A 66 -6.20 -16.53 20.40
C ILE A 66 -5.58 -15.14 20.66
N GLN A 67 -5.29 -14.38 19.60
CA GLN A 67 -4.71 -13.04 19.67
C GLN A 67 -5.40 -12.06 18.72
N PRO A 68 -6.45 -11.35 19.19
CA PRO A 68 -7.26 -10.47 18.34
C PRO A 68 -6.51 -9.29 17.71
N ASN A 69 -5.35 -8.94 18.29
CA ASN A 69 -4.57 -7.76 17.94
C ASN A 69 -3.15 -8.11 17.48
N ASN A 70 -2.87 -9.36 17.10
CA ASN A 70 -1.56 -9.72 16.56
C ASN A 70 -1.38 -9.06 15.17
N PRO A 71 -0.38 -8.18 14.97
CA PRO A 71 -0.21 -7.46 13.71
C PRO A 71 0.17 -8.39 12.54
N ALA A 72 0.91 -9.47 12.80
CA ALA A 72 1.29 -10.42 11.76
C ALA A 72 0.08 -11.22 11.28
N THR A 73 -0.76 -11.71 12.20
CA THR A 73 -2.00 -12.43 11.82
C THR A 73 -2.95 -11.54 11.00
N LEU A 74 -3.13 -10.28 11.41
CA LEU A 74 -3.92 -9.30 10.66
C LEU A 74 -3.36 -9.08 9.23
N HIS A 75 -2.04 -8.98 9.10
CA HIS A 75 -1.39 -8.84 7.79
C HIS A 75 -1.66 -10.05 6.88
N TYR A 76 -1.38 -11.27 7.36
CA TYR A 76 -1.56 -12.48 6.56
C TYR A 76 -3.02 -12.74 6.18
N LEU A 77 -3.97 -12.44 7.08
CA LEU A 77 -5.39 -12.54 6.74
C LEU A 77 -5.77 -11.52 5.66
N GLY A 78 -5.18 -10.31 5.72
CA GLY A 78 -5.35 -9.31 4.68
C GLY A 78 -4.84 -9.76 3.31
N VAL A 79 -3.68 -10.43 3.25
CA VAL A 79 -3.15 -11.03 2.01
C VAL A 79 -4.12 -12.07 1.43
N LEU A 80 -4.70 -12.95 2.26
CA LEU A 80 -5.69 -13.91 1.80
C LEU A 80 -6.94 -13.23 1.24
N ARG A 81 -7.45 -12.20 1.94
CA ARG A 81 -8.62 -11.44 1.49
C ARG A 81 -8.37 -10.72 0.18
N LEU A 82 -7.15 -10.22 -0.06
CA LEU A 82 -6.75 -9.65 -1.34
C LEU A 82 -6.86 -10.69 -2.46
N GLN A 83 -6.34 -11.91 -2.24
CA GLN A 83 -6.41 -12.98 -3.25
C GLN A 83 -7.85 -13.47 -3.48
N GLN A 84 -8.70 -13.44 -2.46
CA GLN A 84 -10.12 -13.80 -2.56
C GLN A 84 -10.99 -12.69 -3.18
N GLY A 85 -10.40 -11.57 -3.64
CA GLY A 85 -11.16 -10.44 -4.22
C GLY A 85 -11.85 -9.55 -3.17
N GLN A 86 -11.65 -9.82 -1.88
CA GLN A 86 -12.24 -9.07 -0.76
C GLN A 86 -11.36 -7.87 -0.41
N TYR A 87 -11.16 -6.98 -1.38
CA TYR A 87 -10.15 -5.93 -1.31
C TYR A 87 -10.38 -4.94 -0.15
N GLN A 88 -11.63 -4.55 0.11
CA GLN A 88 -11.96 -3.63 1.22
C GLN A 88 -11.60 -4.22 2.59
N GLN A 89 -11.78 -5.54 2.75
CA GLN A 89 -11.38 -6.23 3.97
C GLN A 89 -9.85 -6.31 4.08
N ALA A 90 -9.16 -6.58 2.98
CA ALA A 90 -7.70 -6.63 2.94
C ALA A 90 -7.06 -5.31 3.42
N GLU A 91 -7.56 -4.18 2.89
CA GLU A 91 -7.15 -2.84 3.30
C GLU A 91 -7.41 -2.58 4.79
N THR A 92 -8.63 -2.88 5.27
CA THR A 92 -9.00 -2.68 6.66
C THR A 92 -8.10 -3.47 7.61
N LEU A 93 -7.80 -4.73 7.27
CA LEU A 93 -6.92 -5.60 8.06
C LEU A 93 -5.48 -5.08 8.10
N ALA A 94 -4.95 -4.61 6.97
CA ALA A 94 -3.62 -4.02 6.88
C ALA A 94 -3.50 -2.71 7.69
N MET A 95 -4.53 -1.85 7.65
CA MET A 95 -4.59 -0.64 8.47
C MET A 95 -4.64 -0.98 9.97
N ARG A 96 -5.48 -1.95 10.36
CA ARG A 96 -5.55 -2.44 11.75
C ARG A 96 -4.22 -3.02 12.22
N SER A 97 -3.51 -3.74 11.35
CA SER A 97 -2.16 -4.24 11.61
C SER A 97 -1.20 -3.08 11.87
N ASN A 98 -1.15 -2.07 11.00
CA ASN A 98 -0.26 -0.91 11.14
C ASN A 98 -0.40 -0.15 12.47
N MET A 99 -1.59 -0.11 13.06
CA MET A 99 -1.82 0.46 14.39
C MET A 99 -1.12 -0.31 15.52
N ARG A 100 -0.72 -1.57 15.29
CA ARG A 100 -0.20 -2.53 16.30
C ARG A 100 1.23 -3.02 16.02
N VAL A 101 1.80 -2.71 14.85
CA VAL A 101 3.12 -3.18 14.37
C VAL A 101 4.33 -2.75 15.22
N GLY A 102 4.19 -1.71 16.06
CA GLY A 102 5.31 -1.19 16.86
C GLY A 102 6.52 -0.80 16.00
N GLY A 103 7.73 -1.20 16.42
CA GLY A 103 9.00 -0.92 15.75
C GLY A 103 9.31 -1.77 14.51
N ASN A 104 8.43 -2.70 14.09
CA ASN A 104 8.67 -3.56 12.95
C ASN A 104 8.40 -2.83 11.62
N VAL A 105 9.41 -2.08 11.15
CA VAL A 105 9.34 -1.30 9.90
C VAL A 105 9.02 -2.19 8.70
N GLN A 106 9.56 -3.41 8.66
CA GLN A 106 9.34 -4.33 7.55
C GLN A 106 7.88 -4.73 7.42
N LEU A 107 7.21 -5.06 8.53
CA LEU A 107 5.79 -5.39 8.51
C LEU A 107 4.93 -4.18 8.15
N ARG A 108 5.31 -2.97 8.58
CA ARG A 108 4.64 -1.73 8.19
C ARG A 108 4.71 -1.48 6.68
N ASN A 109 5.88 -1.70 6.08
CA ASN A 109 6.08 -1.57 4.63
C ASN A 109 5.26 -2.62 3.86
N ARG A 110 5.24 -3.87 4.33
CA ARG A 110 4.40 -4.92 3.73
C ARG A 110 2.91 -4.59 3.82
N ASN A 111 2.45 -4.02 4.93
CA ASN A 111 1.06 -3.54 5.05
C ASN A 111 0.76 -2.39 4.10
N PHE A 112 1.70 -1.45 3.91
CA PHE A 112 1.53 -0.36 2.95
C PHE A 112 1.37 -0.90 1.52
N GLN A 113 2.21 -1.86 1.12
CA GLN A 113 2.09 -2.54 -0.18
C GLN A 113 0.74 -3.25 -0.32
N LEU A 114 0.28 -3.93 0.73
CA LEU A 114 -1.03 -4.60 0.73
C LEU A 114 -2.19 -3.61 0.57
N ILE A 115 -2.15 -2.45 1.23
CA ILE A 115 -3.16 -1.39 1.09
C ILE A 115 -3.19 -0.88 -0.36
N GLN A 116 -2.02 -0.56 -0.92
CA GLN A 116 -1.92 -0.07 -2.30
C GLN A 116 -2.45 -1.11 -3.30
N ALA A 117 -2.06 -2.38 -3.14
CA ALA A 117 -2.53 -3.47 -3.99
C ALA A 117 -4.05 -3.65 -3.89
N ALA A 118 -4.63 -3.54 -2.69
CA ALA A 118 -6.06 -3.61 -2.49
C ALA A 118 -6.80 -2.45 -3.17
N GLN A 119 -6.31 -1.22 -3.05
CA GLN A 119 -6.90 -0.04 -3.68
C GLN A 119 -6.85 -0.11 -5.21
N GLN A 120 -5.70 -0.53 -5.75
CA GLN A 120 -5.54 -0.73 -7.20
C GLN A 120 -6.50 -1.80 -7.73
N ALA A 121 -6.62 -2.93 -7.03
CA ALA A 121 -7.51 -4.02 -7.43
C ALA A 121 -9.00 -3.64 -7.31
N GLN A 122 -9.37 -2.76 -6.35
CA GLN A 122 -10.71 -2.18 -6.29
C GLN A 122 -10.99 -1.29 -7.50
N ALA A 123 -10.02 -0.44 -7.87
CA ALA A 123 -10.19 0.49 -8.98
C ALA A 123 -10.24 -0.22 -10.34
N SER A 124 -9.43 -1.26 -10.54
CA SER A 124 -9.39 -2.02 -11.79
C SER A 124 -10.43 -3.13 -11.88
N GLY A 125 -10.96 -3.60 -10.75
CA GLY A 125 -11.76 -4.83 -10.68
C GLY A 125 -10.94 -6.11 -10.88
N THR A 126 -9.62 -5.99 -11.07
CA THR A 126 -8.72 -7.09 -11.45
C THR A 126 -7.75 -7.37 -10.30
N PRO A 127 -7.59 -8.63 -9.85
CA PRO A 127 -6.66 -8.95 -8.78
C PRO A 127 -5.21 -8.67 -9.19
N PRO A 128 -4.31 -8.32 -8.26
CA PRO A 128 -2.95 -7.84 -8.59
C PRO A 128 -2.13 -8.80 -9.43
N LYS A 129 -2.21 -10.11 -9.13
CA LYS A 129 -1.50 -11.13 -9.89
C LYS A 129 -1.99 -11.21 -11.35
N ALA A 130 -3.31 -11.12 -11.55
CA ALA A 130 -3.87 -11.08 -12.89
C ALA A 130 -3.50 -9.79 -13.64
N GLN A 131 -3.32 -8.67 -12.93
CA GLN A 131 -2.82 -7.42 -13.52
C GLN A 131 -1.35 -7.55 -13.99
N GLU A 132 -0.49 -8.19 -13.19
CA GLU A 132 0.90 -8.48 -13.56
C GLU A 132 0.97 -9.38 -14.80
N ASP A 133 0.17 -10.45 -14.83
CA ASP A 133 0.09 -11.36 -15.97
C ASP A 133 -0.41 -10.64 -17.24
N LEU A 134 -1.43 -9.78 -17.11
CA LEU A 134 -1.96 -8.99 -18.22
C LEU A 134 -0.91 -8.03 -18.78
N LEU A 135 -0.16 -7.36 -17.91
CA LEU A 135 0.91 -6.45 -18.30
C LEU A 135 2.05 -7.21 -19.00
N ALA A 136 2.40 -8.40 -18.52
CA ALA A 136 3.39 -9.25 -19.17
C ALA A 136 2.95 -9.66 -20.58
N LEU A 137 1.67 -10.01 -20.76
CA LEU A 137 1.09 -10.32 -22.08
C LEU A 137 1.01 -9.11 -23.02
N GLN A 138 0.81 -7.91 -22.48
CA GLN A 138 0.84 -6.67 -23.27
C GLN A 138 2.26 -6.39 -23.77
N LYS A 139 3.26 -6.45 -22.89
CA LYS A 139 4.67 -6.26 -23.25
C LYS A 139 5.13 -7.25 -24.30
N ALA A 140 4.79 -8.54 -24.14
CA ALA A 140 5.13 -9.56 -25.14
C ALA A 140 4.55 -9.25 -26.52
N ARG A 141 3.31 -8.73 -26.60
CA ARG A 141 2.70 -8.31 -27.86
C ARG A 141 3.39 -7.07 -28.46
N GLU A 142 3.81 -6.12 -27.64
CA GLU A 142 4.52 -4.92 -28.09
C GLU A 142 5.90 -5.27 -28.66
N GLU A 143 6.64 -6.16 -27.99
CA GLU A 143 7.93 -6.69 -28.43
C GLU A 143 7.81 -7.45 -29.76
N GLU A 144 6.78 -8.30 -29.90
CA GLU A 144 6.52 -9.00 -31.17
C GLU A 144 6.21 -8.00 -32.30
N ALA A 145 5.37 -7.00 -32.03
CA ALA A 145 5.04 -5.97 -33.01
C ALA A 145 6.27 -5.12 -33.40
N GLN A 146 7.19 -4.89 -32.47
CA GLN A 146 8.44 -4.21 -32.75
C GLN A 146 9.38 -5.07 -33.60
N SER A 147 9.55 -6.35 -33.27
CA SER A 147 10.35 -7.29 -34.07
C SER A 147 9.82 -7.41 -35.51
N ARG A 148 8.50 -7.47 -35.69
CA ARG A 148 7.88 -7.47 -37.02
C ARG A 148 8.18 -6.20 -37.82
N ARG A 149 8.08 -5.02 -37.19
CA ARG A 149 8.40 -3.73 -37.84
C ARG A 149 9.88 -3.62 -38.20
N GLU A 150 10.78 -4.07 -37.34
CA GLU A 150 12.22 -4.11 -37.62
C GLU A 150 12.53 -5.06 -38.79
N ALA A 151 11.89 -6.23 -38.83
CA ALA A 151 12.01 -7.16 -39.96
C ALA A 151 11.45 -6.57 -41.27
N GLU A 152 10.33 -5.83 -41.20
CA GLU A 152 9.74 -5.15 -42.35
C GLU A 152 10.64 -4.01 -42.87
N LEU A 153 11.23 -3.21 -41.97
CA LEU A 153 12.21 -2.17 -42.32
C LEU A 153 13.49 -2.76 -42.91
N ALA A 154 13.97 -3.88 -42.38
CA ALA A 154 15.12 -4.59 -42.93
C ALA A 154 14.80 -5.18 -44.32
N ALA A 155 13.58 -5.65 -44.54
CA ALA A 155 13.12 -6.19 -45.82
C ALA A 155 12.86 -5.11 -46.88
N ALA A 156 12.56 -3.86 -46.47
CA ALA A 156 12.28 -2.75 -47.38
C ALA A 156 13.48 -2.33 -48.25
N GLY A 157 14.71 -2.78 -47.94
CA GLY A 157 15.93 -2.46 -48.69
C GLY A 157 16.28 -0.96 -48.66
N PRO A 158 17.50 -0.55 -49.06
CA PRO A 158 17.78 0.86 -49.26
C PRO A 158 16.85 1.36 -50.37
N ALA A 159 15.98 2.31 -50.04
CA ALA A 159 15.29 3.09 -51.05
C ALA A 159 16.37 3.68 -51.96
N LEU A 160 16.47 3.15 -53.18
CA LEU A 160 17.29 3.73 -54.23
C LEU A 160 16.89 5.20 -54.33
N GLU A 161 17.80 6.09 -53.93
CA GLU A 161 17.81 7.49 -54.32
C GLU A 161 17.77 7.53 -55.84
N ASN A 162 16.57 7.58 -56.40
CA ASN A 162 16.36 7.97 -57.77
C ASN A 162 15.27 9.05 -57.79
N THR A 163 15.49 10.11 -57.02
CA THR A 163 14.87 11.40 -57.28
C THR A 163 15.67 12.10 -58.37
N GLY A 164 15.45 11.68 -59.61
CA GLY A 164 15.74 12.54 -60.76
C GLY A 164 14.83 13.77 -60.72
N PRO A 165 15.30 14.97 -61.14
CA PRO A 165 14.51 16.19 -61.05
C PRO A 165 13.43 16.19 -62.14
N LEU A 166 12.22 15.73 -61.81
CA LEU A 166 11.04 16.04 -62.59
C LEU A 166 10.36 17.26 -61.96
N ALA A 167 10.75 18.41 -62.48
CA ALA A 167 10.02 19.66 -62.36
C ALA A 167 8.60 19.48 -62.92
N GLY A 168 7.64 19.20 -62.04
CA GLY A 168 6.21 19.22 -62.33
C GLY A 168 5.58 20.44 -61.68
N ASN A 169 5.31 21.45 -62.51
CA ASN A 169 4.57 22.65 -62.14
C ASN A 169 3.25 22.33 -61.42
N PHE A 170 3.14 22.69 -60.15
CA PHE A 170 1.84 22.95 -59.53
C PHE A 170 1.69 24.46 -59.36
N ALA A 171 0.88 25.03 -60.26
CA ALA A 171 0.48 26.41 -60.24
C ALA A 171 -0.22 26.73 -58.91
N ARG A 172 0.24 27.81 -58.29
CA ARG A 172 -0.34 28.45 -57.12
C ARG A 172 -1.66 29.10 -57.55
N VAL A 173 -2.79 28.55 -57.12
CA VAL A 173 -4.06 29.28 -57.17
C VAL A 173 -4.18 30.01 -55.84
N ALA A 174 -3.88 31.31 -55.90
CA ALA A 174 -4.35 32.26 -54.91
C ALA A 174 -5.81 32.56 -55.23
N ASP A 175 -6.68 32.55 -54.22
CA ASP A 175 -7.85 33.40 -54.27
C ASP A 175 -8.08 34.07 -52.92
N SER A 176 -8.19 35.39 -52.99
CA SER A 176 -8.38 36.30 -51.88
C SER A 176 -9.77 36.90 -52.04
N ALA A 177 -10.65 36.71 -51.06
CA ALA A 177 -11.82 37.54 -50.91
C ALA A 177 -12.15 37.72 -49.43
N ALA A 178 -11.72 38.88 -48.91
CA ALA A 178 -12.21 39.45 -47.67
C ALA A 178 -13.60 40.04 -47.91
N THR A 179 -14.57 39.77 -47.04
CA THR A 179 -15.65 40.72 -46.76
C THR A 179 -16.14 40.56 -45.32
N ALA A 180 -16.39 41.70 -44.70
CA ALA A 180 -16.62 41.91 -43.28
C ALA A 180 -17.97 41.40 -42.74
N THR A 181 -17.99 41.22 -41.43
CA THR A 181 -19.10 40.90 -40.51
C THR A 181 -20.33 41.81 -40.62
N PRO A 182 -21.50 41.32 -40.18
CA PRO A 182 -21.98 41.72 -38.85
C PRO A 182 -22.46 40.54 -37.96
N ARG A 183 -22.40 40.81 -36.65
CA ARG A 183 -22.83 39.95 -35.52
C ARG A 183 -24.34 39.68 -35.56
N PRO A 184 -24.79 38.54 -35.02
CA PRO A 184 -25.80 38.64 -33.97
C PRO A 184 -25.47 37.81 -32.74
N GLU A 185 -26.16 38.20 -31.68
CA GLU A 185 -25.97 37.82 -30.29
C GLU A 185 -26.50 36.41 -29.98
N GLY A 186 -25.95 35.84 -28.91
CA GLY A 186 -26.70 34.92 -28.05
C GLY A 186 -26.71 33.45 -28.46
N GLN A 187 -25.68 32.71 -28.04
CA GLN A 187 -25.87 31.40 -27.42
C GLN A 187 -24.64 30.99 -26.62
N PHE A 188 -24.89 30.79 -25.33
CA PHE A 188 -23.95 30.46 -24.26
C PHE A 188 -23.47 29.01 -24.45
N GLN A 189 -22.23 28.80 -24.88
CA GLN A 189 -21.60 27.47 -24.84
C GLN A 189 -20.97 27.27 -23.46
N VAL A 190 -21.58 26.42 -22.64
CA VAL A 190 -20.90 25.81 -21.51
C VAL A 190 -20.00 24.71 -22.09
N ALA A 191 -18.79 25.08 -22.48
CA ALA A 191 -17.74 24.10 -22.68
C ALA A 191 -17.43 23.51 -21.30
N ALA A 192 -17.74 22.23 -21.12
CA ALA A 192 -17.17 21.45 -20.03
C ALA A 192 -15.65 21.60 -20.17
N ALA A 193 -15.03 22.25 -19.18
CA ALA A 193 -13.59 22.29 -19.08
C ALA A 193 -13.12 20.85 -19.02
N GLU A 194 -12.40 20.43 -20.05
CA GLU A 194 -11.49 19.29 -19.99
C GLU A 194 -10.77 19.36 -18.64
N PRO A 195 -10.84 18.34 -17.78
CA PRO A 195 -9.93 18.29 -16.65
C PRO A 195 -8.55 18.07 -17.26
N GLY A 196 -7.77 19.16 -17.32
CA GLY A 196 -6.35 19.09 -17.62
C GLY A 196 -5.68 18.06 -16.71
N PRO A 197 -4.51 17.53 -17.11
CA PRO A 197 -3.84 16.48 -16.35
C PRO A 197 -3.69 16.95 -14.91
N VAL A 198 -4.34 16.24 -13.99
CA VAL A 198 -4.23 16.46 -12.55
C VAL A 198 -2.79 16.06 -12.22
N SER A 199 -1.86 17.00 -12.34
CA SER A 199 -0.58 16.87 -11.66
C SER A 199 -0.93 16.74 -10.19
N ASP A 200 -0.67 15.57 -9.60
CA ASP A 200 -0.81 15.28 -8.18
C ASP A 200 -0.25 16.44 -7.35
N GLU A 201 -1.11 17.40 -7.00
CA GLU A 201 -0.69 18.58 -6.28
C GLU A 201 -0.48 18.15 -4.84
N ILE A 202 0.79 17.92 -4.50
CA ILE A 202 1.23 17.49 -3.16
C ILE A 202 0.85 18.58 -2.16
N ALA A 203 -0.36 18.49 -1.62
CA ALA A 203 -0.90 19.46 -0.69
C ALA A 203 -0.33 19.19 0.72
N ILE A 204 0.72 19.92 1.10
CA ILE A 204 1.31 19.85 2.44
C ILE A 204 0.40 20.61 3.43
N PRO A 205 -0.18 19.95 4.45
CA PRO A 205 -1.06 20.61 5.41
C PRO A 205 -0.37 21.75 6.18
N ARG A 206 -1.13 22.78 6.55
CA ARG A 206 -0.64 23.88 7.38
C ARG A 206 -0.01 23.34 8.68
N GLY A 207 1.10 23.94 9.11
CA GLY A 207 1.88 23.49 10.27
C GLY A 207 2.95 22.42 9.98
N HIS A 208 3.02 21.89 8.75
CA HIS A 208 4.03 20.90 8.36
C HIS A 208 5.20 21.50 7.56
N TRP A 209 5.13 22.80 7.26
CA TRP A 209 6.24 23.55 6.69
C TRP A 209 7.38 23.70 7.68
N PRO A 210 8.65 23.55 7.24
CA PRO A 210 9.80 23.86 8.09
C PRO A 210 9.82 25.34 8.50
N PRO A 211 10.43 25.67 9.65
CA PRO A 211 10.63 27.06 10.04
C PRO A 211 11.65 27.77 9.12
N PRO A 212 11.66 29.12 9.09
CA PRO A 212 12.56 29.90 8.26
C PRO A 212 14.03 29.49 8.38
N GLY A 213 14.68 29.25 7.24
CA GLY A 213 16.09 28.86 7.18
C GLY A 213 16.37 27.39 7.50
N GLN A 214 15.33 26.57 7.72
CA GLN A 214 15.42 25.13 7.80
C GLN A 214 14.81 24.45 6.57
N CYS A 215 15.25 23.23 6.30
CA CYS A 215 14.67 22.38 5.28
C CYS A 215 14.03 21.16 5.93
N ARG A 216 13.08 20.55 5.22
CA ARG A 216 12.43 19.30 5.64
C ARG A 216 12.24 18.41 4.42
N ILE A 217 12.52 17.11 4.59
CA ILE A 217 12.21 16.12 3.56
C ILE A 217 10.75 15.67 3.76
N TRP A 218 9.95 15.73 2.70
CA TRP A 218 8.55 15.33 2.66
C TRP A 218 8.36 14.06 1.84
N PHE A 219 7.63 13.10 2.40
CA PHE A 219 7.27 11.87 1.71
C PHE A 219 5.76 11.86 1.45
N PRO A 220 5.28 11.92 0.20
CA PRO A 220 3.84 11.92 -0.10
C PRO A 220 3.12 10.70 0.50
N ASP A 221 3.80 9.55 0.51
CA ASP A 221 3.25 8.28 1.01
C ASP A 221 3.18 8.18 2.55
N ARG A 222 3.61 9.22 3.29
CA ARG A 222 3.60 9.22 4.75
C ARG A 222 2.55 10.17 5.33
N PRO A 223 1.81 9.73 6.36
CA PRO A 223 0.93 10.63 7.10
C PRO A 223 1.70 11.84 7.68
N PRO A 224 1.09 13.03 7.74
CA PRO A 224 1.78 14.26 8.17
C PRO A 224 2.52 14.15 9.52
N GLY A 225 1.94 13.46 10.50
CA GLY A 225 2.56 13.23 11.82
C GLY A 225 3.76 12.26 11.85
N HIS A 226 4.02 11.54 10.77
CA HIS A 226 5.12 10.57 10.63
C HIS A 226 6.26 11.08 9.74
N GLN A 227 6.23 12.37 9.41
CA GLN A 227 7.23 13.03 8.59
C GLN A 227 8.46 13.38 9.43
N PRO A 228 9.68 13.23 8.90
CA PRO A 228 10.90 13.55 9.64
C PRO A 228 10.91 15.03 10.07
N PRO A 229 11.60 15.38 11.15
CA PRO A 229 11.70 16.76 11.60
C PRO A 229 12.46 17.63 10.60
N ALA A 230 12.25 18.94 10.67
CA ALA A 230 13.05 19.90 9.94
C ALA A 230 14.50 19.91 10.46
N GLY A 231 15.44 20.36 9.61
CA GLY A 231 16.85 20.43 9.95
C GLY A 231 17.65 21.27 8.97
N SER A 232 18.98 21.21 9.10
CA SER A 232 19.87 21.99 8.25
C SER A 232 19.75 21.62 6.77
N CYS A 233 19.45 22.59 5.92
CA CYS A 233 19.38 22.44 4.47
C CYS A 233 20.65 21.80 3.88
N LYS A 234 21.83 22.22 4.35
CA LYS A 234 23.12 21.66 3.89
C LYS A 234 23.24 20.16 4.15
N LYS A 235 22.69 19.67 5.27
CA LYS A 235 22.70 18.25 5.63
C LYS A 235 21.65 17.45 4.84
N LEU A 236 20.45 18.02 4.69
CA LEU A 236 19.32 17.33 4.07
C LEU A 236 19.42 17.26 2.55
N ARG A 237 19.98 18.28 1.88
CA ARG A 237 20.14 18.31 0.43
C ARG A 237 20.91 17.11 -0.14
N LYS A 238 21.86 16.55 0.62
CA LYS A 238 22.65 15.39 0.21
C LYS A 238 21.99 14.04 0.51
N ARG A 239 20.80 14.04 1.11
CA ARG A 239 20.14 12.85 1.69
C ARG A 239 18.68 12.72 1.26
N VAL A 240 18.27 13.40 0.18
CA VAL A 240 16.91 13.29 -0.34
C VAL A 240 16.80 11.96 -1.10
N PRO A 241 16.02 10.98 -0.62
CA PRO A 241 15.84 9.72 -1.34
C PRO A 241 14.88 9.90 -2.54
N PRO A 242 14.91 8.99 -3.52
CA PRO A 242 13.94 8.99 -4.62
C PRO A 242 12.49 8.98 -4.10
N GLY A 243 11.61 9.74 -4.76
CA GLY A 243 10.20 9.86 -4.37
C GLY A 243 9.92 10.77 -3.17
N ALA A 244 10.94 11.42 -2.60
CA ALA A 244 10.78 12.42 -1.55
C ALA A 244 11.13 13.83 -2.05
N PHE A 245 10.47 14.83 -1.46
CA PHE A 245 10.62 16.24 -1.82
C PHE A 245 11.37 16.98 -0.73
N MET A 246 12.23 17.93 -1.11
CA MET A 246 12.85 18.83 -0.16
C MET A 246 12.05 20.13 -0.11
N MET A 247 11.47 20.43 1.05
CA MET A 247 10.81 21.69 1.34
C MET A 247 11.77 22.62 2.05
N GLN A 248 11.68 23.91 1.75
CA GLN A 248 12.46 24.96 2.39
C GLN A 248 11.52 25.97 3.03
N GLY A 249 11.84 26.38 4.25
CA GLY A 249 11.08 27.34 5.05
C GLY A 249 11.66 28.73 5.00
#